data_AF-A0A670JIG9-F1
#
_entry.id   AF-A0A670JIG9-F1
#
_cell.length_a   1.000
_cell.length_b   1.000
_cell.length_c   1.000
_cell.angle_alpha   90.00
_cell.angle_beta   90.00
_cell.angle_gamma   90.00
#
_symmetry.space_group_name_H-M   'P 1'
#
loop_
_entity.id
_entity.type
_entity.pdbx_description
1 polymer ?
#
loop_
_entity_poly.entity_id
_entity_poly.type
_entity_poly.pdbx_seq_one_letter_code
_entity_poly.pdbx_strand_id
1 'polypeptide(L)'
;MSGTELTRNGLSSSNANSSMWFGQCQYTADEYQAVQAALRQRLGPEYISSRQAGGGQKVCYIEGHRVISLANEMFGYNGWAHSVTQQNVDFVDLNNGKFYVGVCAFVKVQLKDGSYHEDVGYGVSEGLKSKALSLEKARKEAVTDGLKRALKCFGNALGNCILDKDYLRSVNKLPRQMPPDFDLSNAKRQDFEPAIEKARYNSCLKKTSEDHQQFSTVTPVKTESSLSTSEQDQQSRLEI
;
A
#
# COMPACT_ATOMS: atom_id res chain seq x y z
N MET A 1 -44.57 23.23 -25.77
CA MET A 1 -43.80 22.97 -27.01
C MET A 1 -42.37 22.75 -26.55
N SER A 2 -41.87 21.51 -26.56
CA SER A 2 -41.39 20.76 -27.73
C SER A 2 -40.09 21.39 -28.29
N GLY A 3 -38.95 20.70 -28.33
CA GLY A 3 -38.78 19.27 -28.03
C GLY A 3 -37.36 18.84 -27.67
N THR A 4 -37.27 17.55 -27.37
CA THR A 4 -36.05 16.76 -27.18
C THR A 4 -35.23 16.68 -28.47
N GLU A 5 -33.91 16.63 -28.34
CA GLU A 5 -33.12 15.76 -29.22
C GLU A 5 -32.01 15.04 -28.44
N LEU A 6 -31.75 13.81 -28.84
CA LEU A 6 -30.91 12.83 -28.16
C LEU A 6 -29.62 12.57 -28.95
N THR A 7 -28.73 11.77 -28.34
CA THR A 7 -27.53 11.18 -28.93
C THR A 7 -26.31 12.14 -29.00
N ARG A 8 -25.07 11.65 -28.93
CA ARG A 8 -24.61 10.27 -29.19
C ARG A 8 -23.42 9.87 -28.32
N ASN A 9 -23.37 8.59 -27.93
CA ASN A 9 -22.29 8.00 -27.16
C ASN A 9 -20.93 8.19 -27.82
N GLY A 10 -20.00 8.83 -27.11
CA GLY A 10 -18.57 8.68 -27.32
C GLY A 10 -18.01 7.58 -26.43
N LEU A 11 -18.31 6.30 -26.74
CA LEU A 11 -17.55 5.19 -26.14
C LEU A 11 -16.15 5.20 -26.76
N SER A 12 -15.22 5.97 -26.17
CA SER A 12 -13.80 5.78 -26.43
C SER A 12 -13.37 4.49 -25.72
N SER A 13 -13.51 3.36 -26.40
CA SER A 13 -12.91 2.09 -26.00
C SER A 13 -11.38 2.16 -26.19
N SER A 14 -10.71 2.95 -25.35
CA SER A 14 -9.26 2.98 -25.26
C SER A 14 -8.78 1.64 -24.72
N ASN A 15 -7.97 0.92 -25.50
CA ASN A 15 -7.35 -0.37 -25.15
C ASN A 15 -6.78 -0.36 -23.72
N ALA A 16 -7.53 -0.91 -22.76
CA ALA A 16 -7.19 -0.91 -21.35
C ALA A 16 -6.24 -2.06 -20.96
N ASN A 17 -5.20 -2.29 -21.76
CA ASN A 17 -4.03 -3.09 -21.40
C ASN A 17 -2.82 -2.21 -21.04
N SER A 18 -3.06 -0.96 -20.63
CA SER A 18 -2.11 -0.22 -19.80
C SER A 18 -1.88 -1.00 -18.51
N SER A 19 -0.66 -1.48 -18.27
CA SER A 19 -0.29 -2.08 -16.99
C SER A 19 -0.59 -1.09 -15.86
N MET A 20 -1.65 -1.32 -15.08
CA MET A 20 -2.03 -0.42 -14.00
C MET A 20 -0.97 -0.46 -12.89
N TRP A 21 -0.51 0.72 -12.48
CA TRP A 21 0.47 0.86 -11.42
C TRP A 21 -0.21 1.12 -10.08
N PHE A 22 0.56 1.02 -9.00
CA PHE A 22 0.08 1.38 -7.67
C PHE A 22 -0.37 2.85 -7.64
N GLY A 23 -1.56 3.10 -7.07
CA GLY A 23 -2.21 4.42 -7.06
C GLY A 23 -3.11 4.68 -8.27
N GLN A 24 -3.25 3.74 -9.21
CA GLN A 24 -4.14 3.81 -10.37
C GLN A 24 -5.08 2.60 -10.52
N CYS A 25 -4.91 1.58 -9.68
CA CYS A 25 -5.69 0.33 -9.74
C CYS A 25 -7.01 0.49 -8.98
N GLN A 26 -8.07 0.84 -9.72
CA GLN A 26 -9.42 0.97 -9.16
C GLN A 26 -9.92 -0.36 -8.59
N TYR A 27 -10.62 -0.29 -7.45
CA TYR A 27 -11.32 -1.44 -6.88
C TYR A 27 -12.42 -1.95 -7.81
N THR A 28 -12.57 -3.27 -7.92
CA THR A 28 -13.78 -3.85 -8.51
C THR A 28 -14.96 -3.66 -7.55
N ALA A 29 -16.19 -3.73 -8.06
CA ALA A 29 -17.39 -3.59 -7.21
C ALA A 29 -17.42 -4.63 -6.07
N ASP A 30 -17.05 -5.87 -6.37
CA ASP A 30 -17.03 -6.97 -5.41
C ASP A 30 -15.95 -6.78 -4.33
N GLU A 31 -14.74 -6.40 -4.73
CA GLU A 31 -13.64 -6.14 -3.79
C GLU A 31 -13.93 -4.93 -2.91
N TYR A 32 -14.47 -3.85 -3.49
CA TYR A 32 -14.92 -2.67 -2.75
C TYR A 32 -15.96 -3.04 -1.68
N GLN A 33 -16.98 -3.84 -2.04
CA GLN A 33 -18.01 -4.26 -1.10
C GLN A 33 -17.45 -5.16 0.01
N ALA A 34 -16.57 -6.10 -0.32
CA ALA A 34 -15.93 -6.99 0.64
C ALA A 34 -15.07 -6.20 1.66
N VAL A 35 -14.19 -5.32 1.17
CA VAL A 35 -13.34 -4.45 2.01
C VAL A 35 -14.19 -3.51 2.88
N GLN A 36 -15.20 -2.87 2.29
CA GLN A 36 -16.12 -1.97 3.02
C GLN A 36 -16.94 -2.69 4.10
N ALA A 37 -17.29 -3.96 3.90
CA ALA A 37 -17.93 -4.77 4.93
C ALA A 37 -16.94 -5.19 6.02
N ALA A 38 -15.73 -5.62 5.66
CA ALA A 38 -14.69 -6.05 6.57
C ALA A 38 -14.19 -4.90 7.48
N LEU A 39 -13.95 -3.71 6.93
CA LEU A 39 -13.47 -2.53 7.67
C LEU A 39 -14.41 -2.08 8.81
N ARG A 40 -15.70 -2.42 8.75
CA ARG A 40 -16.69 -2.10 9.80
C ARG A 40 -16.55 -2.97 11.05
N GLN A 41 -15.96 -4.16 10.93
CA GLN A 41 -15.81 -5.11 12.04
C GLN A 41 -14.94 -4.53 13.16
N ARG A 42 -15.30 -4.80 14.42
CA ARG A 42 -14.51 -4.40 15.59
C ARG A 42 -13.59 -5.56 15.98
N LEU A 43 -12.35 -5.25 16.38
CA LEU A 43 -11.35 -6.26 16.71
C LEU A 43 -11.69 -7.03 18.01
N GLY A 44 -11.28 -8.29 18.08
CA GLY A 44 -11.35 -9.12 19.29
C GLY A 44 -10.28 -8.76 20.33
N PRO A 45 -10.41 -9.23 21.60
CA PRO A 45 -9.45 -8.96 22.68
C PRO A 45 -8.03 -9.50 22.42
N GLU A 46 -7.85 -10.37 21.41
CA GLU A 46 -6.58 -10.91 20.93
C GLU A 46 -5.69 -9.82 20.33
N TYR A 47 -6.28 -8.76 19.75
CA TYR A 47 -5.56 -7.64 19.12
C TYR A 47 -5.28 -6.48 20.08
N ILE A 48 -5.93 -6.45 21.26
CA ILE A 48 -5.94 -5.28 22.16
C ILE A 48 -4.95 -5.47 23.31
N SER A 49 -3.74 -4.97 23.14
CA SER A 49 -2.76 -4.85 24.23
C SER A 49 -3.06 -3.65 25.14
N SER A 50 -2.47 -3.63 26.33
CA SER A 50 -2.68 -2.54 27.29
C SER A 50 -1.47 -2.30 28.18
N ARG A 51 -1.19 -1.03 28.48
CA ARG A 51 -0.12 -0.59 29.39
C ARG A 51 -0.68 0.33 30.48
N GLN A 52 0.03 0.42 31.60
CA GLN A 52 -0.18 1.50 32.56
C GLN A 52 0.43 2.80 32.01
N ALA A 53 -0.28 3.90 32.16
CA ALA A 53 0.19 5.25 31.88
C ALA A 53 0.35 6.06 33.18
N GLY A 54 0.85 7.29 33.07
CA GLY A 54 0.89 8.24 34.19
C GLY A 54 -0.49 8.40 34.84
N GLY A 55 -0.51 8.56 36.18
CA GLY A 55 -1.76 8.62 36.95
C GLY A 55 -2.50 7.27 37.09
N GLY A 56 -1.83 6.14 36.81
CA GLY A 56 -2.37 4.78 37.03
C GLY A 56 -3.42 4.32 36.02
N GLN A 57 -3.70 5.12 34.98
CA GLN A 57 -4.70 4.80 33.96
C GLN A 57 -4.23 3.67 33.04
N LYS A 58 -5.13 2.73 32.72
CA LYS A 58 -4.89 1.67 31.73
C LYS A 58 -5.17 2.21 30.33
N VAL A 59 -4.16 2.23 29.46
CA VAL A 59 -4.29 2.65 28.05
C VAL A 59 -4.22 1.42 27.16
N CYS A 60 -5.26 1.22 26.34
CA CYS A 60 -5.33 0.18 25.31
C CYS A 60 -4.64 0.64 24.01
N TYR A 61 -3.98 -0.29 23.33
CA TYR A 61 -3.33 -0.06 22.04
C TYR A 61 -3.25 -1.36 21.23
N ILE A 62 -3.05 -1.24 19.91
CA ILE A 62 -2.73 -2.37 19.04
C ILE A 62 -1.23 -2.31 18.72
N GLU A 63 -0.58 -3.47 18.71
CA GLU A 63 0.84 -3.60 18.40
C GLU A 63 1.12 -3.42 16.91
N GLY A 64 2.24 -2.77 16.57
CA GLY A 64 2.56 -2.40 15.18
C GLY A 64 2.53 -3.58 14.20
N HIS A 65 3.08 -4.73 14.60
CA HIS A 65 3.07 -5.94 13.76
C HIS A 65 1.64 -6.42 13.46
N ARG A 66 0.71 -6.36 14.42
CA ARG A 66 -0.69 -6.75 14.21
C ARG A 66 -1.39 -5.82 13.23
N VAL A 67 -1.14 -4.51 13.31
CA VAL A 67 -1.71 -3.54 12.36
C VAL A 67 -1.16 -3.73 10.95
N ILE A 68 0.14 -4.05 10.79
CA ILE A 68 0.74 -4.39 9.50
C ILE A 68 0.14 -5.67 8.92
N SER A 69 -0.02 -6.73 9.73
CA SER A 69 -0.71 -7.96 9.28
C SER A 69 -2.16 -7.68 8.88
N LEU A 70 -2.92 -6.92 9.68
CA LEU A 70 -4.31 -6.57 9.36
C LEU A 70 -4.40 -5.80 8.03
N ALA A 71 -3.50 -4.87 7.74
CA ALA A 71 -3.47 -4.15 6.47
C ALA A 71 -3.09 -5.06 5.28
N ASN A 72 -2.13 -5.98 5.48
CA ASN A 72 -1.75 -6.97 4.46
C ASN A 72 -2.90 -7.94 4.12
N GLU A 73 -3.69 -8.38 5.10
CA GLU A 73 -4.87 -9.23 4.85
C GLU A 73 -6.05 -8.43 4.26
N MET A 74 -6.25 -7.18 4.71
CA MET A 74 -7.37 -6.33 4.27
C MET A 74 -7.23 -5.85 2.82
N PHE A 75 -6.00 -5.54 2.39
CA PHE A 75 -5.73 -4.93 1.09
C PHE A 75 -4.84 -5.79 0.17
N GLY A 76 -4.20 -6.83 0.69
CA GLY A 76 -3.10 -7.53 0.02
C GLY A 76 -1.75 -6.80 0.19
N TYR A 77 -0.65 -7.54 0.14
CA TYR A 77 0.72 -7.01 0.34
C TYR A 77 1.13 -5.87 -0.61
N ASN A 78 0.45 -5.75 -1.76
CA ASN A 78 0.64 -4.74 -2.79
C ASN A 78 -0.55 -3.78 -2.94
N GLY A 79 -1.61 -3.94 -2.12
CA GLY A 79 -2.81 -3.10 -2.18
C GLY A 79 -2.74 -1.84 -1.34
N TRP A 80 -1.73 -1.74 -0.46
CA TRP A 80 -1.46 -0.57 0.36
C TRP A 80 0.05 -0.28 0.42
N ALA A 81 0.39 0.96 0.73
CA ALA A 81 1.76 1.42 0.96
C ALA A 81 1.76 2.54 2.01
N HIS A 82 2.93 2.86 2.56
CA HIS A 82 3.10 4.03 3.41
C HIS A 82 4.44 4.73 3.18
N SER A 83 4.50 6.01 3.50
CA SER A 83 5.73 6.81 3.50
C SER A 83 5.77 7.74 4.71
N VAL A 84 6.98 8.04 5.18
CA VAL A 84 7.23 9.10 6.16
C VAL A 84 7.42 10.39 5.36
N THR A 85 6.44 11.28 5.39
CA THR A 85 6.47 12.55 4.64
C THR A 85 7.37 13.57 5.33
N GLN A 86 7.38 13.58 6.66
CA GLN A 86 8.29 14.39 7.48
C GLN A 86 8.53 13.72 8.84
N GLN A 87 9.74 13.87 9.40
CA GLN A 87 10.01 13.53 10.80
C GLN A 87 10.83 14.66 11.45
N ASN A 88 10.28 15.28 12.49
CA ASN A 88 10.92 16.34 13.25
C ASN A 88 11.29 15.88 14.67
N VAL A 89 12.42 16.35 15.18
CA VAL A 89 12.78 16.21 16.60
C VAL A 89 12.41 17.51 17.28
N ASP A 90 11.45 17.46 18.18
CA ASP A 90 10.92 18.67 18.81
C ASP A 90 11.84 19.15 19.93
N PHE A 91 12.42 18.22 20.70
CA PHE A 91 13.39 18.51 21.76
C PHE A 91 14.30 17.31 22.06
N VAL A 92 15.50 17.61 22.59
CA VAL A 92 16.46 16.63 23.12
C VAL A 92 17.15 17.22 24.35
N ASP A 93 16.51 17.07 25.50
CA ASP A 93 16.95 17.66 26.75
C ASP A 93 17.83 16.69 27.55
N LEU A 94 18.76 17.25 28.32
CA LEU A 94 19.61 16.52 29.25
C LEU A 94 19.38 17.06 30.67
N ASN A 95 18.78 16.25 31.53
CA ASN A 95 18.51 16.60 32.93
C ASN A 95 19.03 15.48 33.84
N ASN A 96 19.84 15.83 34.84
CA ASN A 96 20.44 14.90 35.81
C ASN A 96 21.09 13.65 35.17
N GLY A 97 21.82 13.84 34.07
CA GLY A 97 22.52 12.76 33.34
C GLY A 97 21.59 11.81 32.57
N LYS A 98 20.32 12.19 32.37
CA LYS A 98 19.30 11.44 31.62
C LYS A 98 18.75 12.28 30.46
N PHE A 99 18.48 11.64 29.34
CA PHE A 99 17.91 12.27 28.17
C PHE A 99 16.38 12.17 28.15
N TYR A 100 15.77 13.23 27.62
CA TYR A 100 14.33 13.36 27.38
C TYR A 100 14.16 13.82 25.93
N VAL A 101 13.44 13.04 25.13
CA VAL A 101 13.37 13.21 23.67
C VAL A 101 11.93 13.08 23.20
N GLY A 102 11.45 14.10 22.48
CA GLY A 102 10.19 14.10 21.75
C GLY A 102 10.43 14.16 20.24
N VAL A 103 9.75 13.30 19.49
CA VAL A 103 9.82 13.24 18.03
C VAL A 103 8.41 13.08 17.46
N CYS A 104 8.06 13.92 16.50
CA CYS A 104 6.86 13.72 15.67
C CYS A 104 7.23 13.17 14.28
N ALA A 105 6.34 12.36 13.70
CA ALA A 105 6.47 11.87 12.34
C ALA A 105 5.11 11.93 11.63
N PHE A 106 5.07 12.59 10.48
CA PHE A 106 3.93 12.57 9.57
C PHE A 106 4.06 11.32 8.69
N VAL A 107 3.02 10.50 8.69
CA VAL A 107 3.01 9.23 7.96
C VAL A 107 1.77 9.18 7.07
N LYS A 108 2.00 9.10 5.77
CA LYS A 108 0.97 8.95 4.76
C LYS A 108 0.82 7.47 4.40
N VAL A 109 -0.41 6.97 4.45
CA VAL A 109 -0.79 5.64 3.97
C VAL A 109 -1.65 5.81 2.73
N GLN A 110 -1.34 5.08 1.67
CA GLN A 110 -2.05 5.12 0.39
C GLN A 110 -2.51 3.71 0.01
N LEU A 111 -3.66 3.59 -0.67
CA LEU A 111 -4.15 2.35 -1.26
C LEU A 111 -3.91 2.32 -2.77
N LYS A 112 -4.03 1.13 -3.37
CA LYS A 112 -3.77 0.88 -4.80
C LYS A 112 -4.62 1.70 -5.77
N ASP A 113 -5.78 2.20 -5.33
CA ASP A 113 -6.70 3.07 -6.10
C ASP A 113 -6.31 4.55 -6.07
N GLY A 114 -5.29 4.92 -5.27
CA GLY A 114 -4.80 6.27 -5.09
C GLY A 114 -5.32 6.96 -3.82
N SER A 115 -6.36 6.44 -3.17
CA SER A 115 -6.92 6.98 -1.92
C SER A 115 -5.88 6.95 -0.78
N TYR A 116 -5.92 7.94 0.12
CA TYR A 116 -4.90 8.06 1.16
C TYR A 116 -5.42 8.73 2.44
N HIS A 117 -4.74 8.42 3.55
CA HIS A 117 -4.84 9.12 4.82
C HIS A 117 -3.45 9.45 5.36
N GLU A 118 -3.33 10.57 6.05
CA GLU A 118 -2.09 11.02 6.69
C GLU A 118 -2.43 11.49 8.11
N ASP A 119 -1.65 11.05 9.08
CA ASP A 119 -1.80 11.43 10.50
C ASP A 119 -0.38 11.56 11.11
N VAL A 120 -0.28 12.30 12.21
CA VAL A 120 0.96 12.51 12.95
C VAL A 120 1.09 11.45 14.04
N GLY A 121 2.24 10.79 14.12
CA GLY A 121 2.65 9.93 15.22
C GLY A 121 3.62 10.62 16.16
N TYR A 122 3.61 10.22 17.43
CA TYR A 122 4.54 10.75 18.42
C TYR A 122 5.35 9.65 19.11
N GLY A 123 6.64 9.88 19.27
CA GLY A 123 7.56 8.98 19.95
C GLY A 123 8.31 9.70 21.06
N VAL A 124 8.37 9.05 22.23
CA VAL A 124 8.89 9.65 23.46
C VAL A 124 9.95 8.73 24.07
N SER A 125 11.08 9.28 24.48
CA SER A 125 12.05 8.55 25.30
C SER A 125 12.50 9.41 26.47
N GLU A 126 12.33 8.89 27.69
CA GLU A 126 12.62 9.60 28.93
C GLU A 126 13.51 8.73 29.83
N GLY A 127 14.44 9.37 30.53
CA GLY A 127 15.17 8.74 31.63
C GLY A 127 16.36 7.86 31.25
N LEU A 128 16.61 7.62 29.96
CA LEU A 128 17.77 6.86 29.47
C LEU A 128 19.05 7.71 29.54
N LYS A 129 20.18 7.10 29.91
CA LYS A 129 21.50 7.78 29.93
C LYS A 129 22.14 7.93 28.55
N SER A 130 21.69 7.16 27.55
CA SER A 130 22.25 7.20 26.19
C SER A 130 21.40 8.08 25.27
N LYS A 131 22.00 9.14 24.72
CA LYS A 131 21.38 10.01 23.72
C LYS A 131 20.98 9.24 22.46
N ALA A 132 21.83 8.30 22.02
CA ALA A 132 21.60 7.50 20.83
C ALA A 132 20.38 6.58 20.97
N LEU A 133 20.30 5.80 22.05
CA LEU A 133 19.15 4.92 22.31
C LEU A 133 17.85 5.71 22.51
N SER A 134 17.93 6.91 23.09
CA SER A 134 16.76 7.79 23.27
C SER A 134 16.21 8.30 21.94
N LEU A 135 17.08 8.77 21.06
CA LEU A 135 16.72 9.20 19.70
C LEU A 135 16.22 8.04 18.85
N GLU A 136 16.86 6.86 18.94
CA GLU A 136 16.44 5.65 18.24
C GLU A 136 15.02 5.24 18.63
N LYS A 137 14.75 5.12 19.94
CA LYS A 137 13.42 4.78 20.46
C LYS A 137 12.37 5.79 19.99
N ALA A 138 12.60 7.07 20.21
CA ALA A 138 11.64 8.11 19.88
C ALA A 138 11.36 8.19 18.36
N ARG A 139 12.38 8.11 17.50
CA ARG A 139 12.18 8.10 16.03
C ARG A 139 11.44 6.87 15.53
N LYS A 140 11.74 5.67 16.05
CA LYS A 140 11.05 4.42 15.67
C LYS A 140 9.60 4.40 16.16
N GLU A 141 9.36 4.85 17.38
CA GLU A 141 8.03 4.93 17.96
C GLU A 141 7.14 5.95 17.23
N ALA A 142 7.66 7.13 16.88
CA ALA A 142 6.92 8.15 16.14
C ALA A 142 6.40 7.65 14.79
N VAL A 143 7.24 6.98 13.99
CA VAL A 143 6.82 6.40 12.69
C VAL A 143 5.79 5.29 12.90
N THR A 144 6.02 4.40 13.86
CA THR A 144 5.10 3.28 14.15
C THR A 144 3.75 3.80 14.64
N ASP A 145 3.74 4.87 15.43
CA ASP A 145 2.51 5.50 15.91
C ASP A 145 1.75 6.19 14.77
N GLY A 146 2.47 6.95 13.93
CA GLY A 146 1.89 7.64 12.77
C GLY A 146 1.27 6.66 11.78
N LEU A 147 1.95 5.54 11.51
CA LEU A 147 1.44 4.46 10.68
C LEU A 147 0.11 3.87 11.22
N LYS A 148 0.07 3.50 12.51
CA LYS A 148 -1.18 3.01 13.13
C LYS A 148 -2.29 4.06 13.07
N ARG A 149 -1.92 5.34 13.25
CA ARG A 149 -2.85 6.47 13.24
C ARG A 149 -3.38 6.79 11.84
N ALA A 150 -2.59 6.66 10.78
CA ALA A 150 -3.10 6.77 9.42
C ALA A 150 -3.98 5.55 9.07
N LEU A 151 -3.62 4.33 9.48
CA LEU A 151 -4.38 3.12 9.19
C LEU A 151 -5.76 3.04 9.86
N LYS A 152 -5.93 3.52 11.11
CA LYS A 152 -7.27 3.56 11.76
C LYS A 152 -8.30 4.36 10.95
N CYS A 153 -7.89 5.33 10.13
CA CYS A 153 -8.81 6.20 9.40
C CYS A 153 -9.64 5.44 8.35
N PHE A 154 -9.16 4.29 7.88
CA PHE A 154 -9.91 3.42 6.98
C PHE A 154 -11.02 2.61 7.68
N GLY A 155 -10.94 2.33 8.99
CA GLY A 155 -12.02 1.63 9.67
C GLY A 155 -11.71 0.99 11.03
N ASN A 156 -12.74 0.37 11.60
CA ASN A 156 -12.70 -0.31 12.90
C ASN A 156 -11.72 -1.49 12.89
N ALA A 157 -11.68 -2.27 11.81
CA ALA A 157 -10.80 -3.43 11.67
C ALA A 157 -9.30 -3.05 11.62
N LEU A 158 -8.99 -1.79 11.30
CA LEU A 158 -7.63 -1.24 11.34
C LEU A 158 -7.37 -0.37 12.58
N GLY A 159 -8.25 -0.47 13.58
CA GLY A 159 -8.03 0.04 14.93
C GLY A 159 -8.86 1.25 15.33
N ASN A 160 -9.75 1.78 14.48
CA ASN A 160 -10.61 2.92 14.89
C ASN A 160 -11.44 2.62 16.15
N CYS A 161 -11.85 1.36 16.35
CA CYS A 161 -12.68 0.97 17.48
C CYS A 161 -11.99 1.19 18.85
N ILE A 162 -10.66 1.27 18.93
CA ILE A 162 -9.95 1.42 20.22
C ILE A 162 -10.20 2.77 20.91
N LEU A 163 -10.76 3.75 20.20
CA LEU A 163 -11.14 5.06 20.73
C LEU A 163 -12.57 5.07 21.30
N ASP A 164 -13.40 4.06 20.98
CA ASP A 164 -14.75 3.90 21.51
C ASP A 164 -14.70 3.32 22.93
N LYS A 165 -15.15 4.11 23.92
CA LYS A 165 -15.16 3.74 25.34
C LYS A 165 -16.14 2.60 25.66
N ASP A 166 -17.23 2.49 24.91
CA ASP A 166 -18.23 1.43 25.08
C ASP A 166 -17.78 0.12 24.41
N TYR A 167 -17.05 0.21 23.29
CA TYR A 167 -16.25 -0.91 22.78
C TYR A 167 -15.24 -1.39 23.83
N LEU A 168 -14.43 -0.50 24.39
CA LEU A 168 -13.44 -0.88 25.41
C LEU A 168 -14.09 -1.51 26.65
N ARG A 169 -15.24 -0.99 27.11
CA ARG A 169 -16.00 -1.59 28.22
C ARG A 169 -16.55 -2.98 27.89
N SER A 170 -16.83 -3.26 26.61
CA SER A 170 -17.40 -4.52 26.16
C SER A 170 -16.32 -5.57 25.88
N VAL A 171 -15.26 -5.22 25.15
CA VAL A 171 -14.17 -6.14 24.77
C VAL A 171 -13.37 -6.63 25.99
N ASN A 172 -13.19 -5.80 27.02
CA ASN A 172 -12.55 -6.21 28.28
C ASN A 172 -13.38 -7.22 29.12
N LYS A 173 -14.66 -7.46 28.77
CA LYS A 173 -15.50 -8.50 29.41
C LYS A 173 -15.45 -9.84 28.70
N LEU A 174 -14.93 -9.89 27.47
CA LEU A 174 -14.81 -11.13 26.72
C LEU A 174 -13.69 -11.98 27.32
N PRO A 175 -13.88 -13.31 27.45
CA PRO A 175 -12.80 -14.19 27.87
C PRO A 175 -11.70 -14.14 26.81
N ARG A 176 -10.50 -13.77 27.23
CA ARG A 176 -9.35 -13.72 26.33
C ARG A 176 -8.92 -15.15 26.06
N GLN A 177 -9.01 -15.58 24.80
CA GLN A 177 -8.47 -16.89 24.43
C GLN A 177 -6.95 -16.87 24.63
N MET A 178 -6.38 -17.95 25.15
CA MET A 178 -4.92 -18.12 25.09
C MET A 178 -4.53 -18.11 23.60
N PRO A 179 -3.51 -17.35 23.19
CA PRO A 179 -2.95 -17.49 21.86
C PRO A 179 -2.58 -18.96 21.63
N PRO A 180 -2.96 -19.56 20.50
CA PRO A 180 -2.39 -20.85 20.11
C PRO A 180 -0.87 -20.75 20.09
N ASP A 181 -0.18 -21.82 20.50
CA ASP A 181 1.27 -21.89 20.35
C ASP A 181 1.64 -21.68 18.87
N PHE A 182 2.73 -20.94 18.64
CA PHE A 182 3.21 -20.68 17.28
C PHE A 182 3.65 -21.99 16.62
N ASP A 183 2.88 -22.49 15.66
CA ASP A 183 3.30 -23.63 14.84
C ASP A 183 4.48 -23.23 13.94
N LEU A 184 5.68 -23.67 14.32
CA LEU A 184 6.92 -23.46 13.58
C LEU A 184 7.24 -24.62 12.61
N SER A 185 6.34 -25.58 12.42
CA SER A 185 6.53 -26.67 11.44
C SER A 185 6.67 -26.14 10.02
N ASN A 186 5.85 -25.14 9.68
CA ASN A 186 5.81 -24.48 8.37
C ASN A 186 6.68 -23.21 8.29
N ALA A 187 7.60 -22.99 9.24
CA ALA A 187 8.48 -21.82 9.23
C ALA A 187 9.45 -21.86 8.03
N LYS A 188 9.61 -20.72 7.33
CA LYS A 188 10.56 -20.58 6.21
C LYS A 188 11.99 -20.82 6.68
N ARG A 189 12.69 -21.78 6.06
CA ARG A 189 14.07 -22.21 6.40
C ARG A 189 15.10 -22.00 5.29
N GLN A 190 14.66 -21.59 4.10
CA GLN A 190 15.50 -21.32 2.94
C GLN A 190 14.99 -20.06 2.25
N ASP A 191 15.87 -19.26 1.64
CA ASP A 191 15.47 -18.01 0.99
C ASP A 191 14.68 -18.24 -0.31
N PHE A 192 15.03 -19.29 -1.06
CA PHE A 192 14.43 -19.62 -2.35
C PHE A 192 12.93 -19.97 -2.23
N GLU A 193 12.13 -19.53 -3.20
CA GLU A 193 10.67 -19.71 -3.25
C GLU A 193 10.25 -20.26 -4.62
N PRO A 194 10.21 -21.60 -4.80
CA PRO A 194 9.99 -22.21 -6.11
C PRO A 194 8.69 -21.79 -6.80
N ALA A 195 7.62 -21.63 -6.02
CA ALA A 195 6.30 -21.23 -6.53
C ALA A 195 6.30 -19.77 -7.02
N ILE A 196 6.95 -18.87 -6.28
CA ILE A 196 7.08 -17.45 -6.65
C ILE A 196 7.96 -17.31 -7.89
N GLU A 197 9.09 -18.02 -7.95
CA GLU A 197 10.00 -17.93 -9.09
C GLU A 197 9.37 -18.47 -10.39
N LYS A 198 8.66 -19.61 -10.31
CA LYS A 198 7.86 -20.13 -11.43
C LYS A 198 6.77 -19.14 -11.87
N ALA A 199 6.10 -18.46 -10.93
CA ALA A 199 5.09 -17.46 -11.25
C ALA A 199 5.68 -16.21 -11.94
N ARG A 200 6.84 -15.72 -11.47
CA ARG A 200 7.59 -14.61 -12.11
C ARG A 200 7.98 -14.96 -13.54
N TYR A 201 8.62 -16.12 -13.74
CA TYR A 201 9.06 -16.58 -15.05
C TYR A 201 7.89 -16.68 -16.04
N ASN A 202 6.78 -17.29 -15.61
CA ASN A 202 5.57 -17.40 -16.42
C ASN A 202 4.93 -16.04 -16.74
N SER A 203 5.05 -15.04 -15.85
CA SER A 203 4.56 -13.68 -16.10
C SER A 203 5.35 -12.97 -17.20
N CYS A 204 6.67 -13.22 -17.30
CA CYS A 204 7.49 -12.70 -18.38
C CYS A 204 7.12 -13.31 -19.74
N LEU A 205 6.98 -14.65 -19.81
CA LEU A 205 6.62 -15.34 -21.06
C LEU A 205 5.28 -14.89 -21.65
N LYS A 206 4.28 -14.61 -20.79
CA LYS A 206 2.98 -14.10 -21.23
C LYS A 206 3.09 -12.74 -21.91
N LYS A 207 3.85 -11.80 -21.30
CA LYS A 207 4.08 -10.47 -21.90
C LYS A 207 4.71 -10.56 -23.29
N THR A 208 5.78 -11.36 -23.45
CA THR A 208 6.42 -11.56 -24.75
C THR A 208 5.46 -12.14 -25.80
N SER A 209 4.55 -13.03 -25.39
CA SER A 209 3.56 -13.64 -26.29
C SER A 209 2.47 -12.64 -26.73
N GLU A 210 2.04 -11.77 -25.82
CA GLU A 210 1.07 -10.70 -26.09
C GLU A 210 1.67 -9.61 -27.01
N ASP A 211 2.94 -9.23 -26.80
CA ASP A 211 3.68 -8.30 -27.66
C ASP A 211 3.81 -8.82 -29.11
N HIS A 212 4.03 -10.13 -29.29
CA HIS A 212 4.15 -10.75 -30.62
C HIS A 212 2.81 -10.89 -31.37
N GLN A 213 1.69 -11.04 -30.64
CA GLN A 213 0.36 -11.02 -31.27
C GLN A 213 -0.03 -9.61 -31.76
N GLN A 214 0.41 -8.53 -31.11
CA GLN A 214 0.17 -7.17 -31.61
C GLN A 214 0.92 -6.90 -32.93
N PHE A 215 2.15 -7.40 -33.09
CA PHE A 215 2.93 -7.22 -34.33
C PHE A 215 2.41 -8.01 -35.54
N SER A 216 1.60 -9.05 -35.32
CA SER A 216 1.17 -9.98 -36.37
C SER A 216 -0.12 -9.56 -37.11
N THR A 217 -0.70 -8.39 -36.79
CA THR A 217 -1.98 -7.93 -37.37
C THR A 217 -1.86 -6.84 -38.45
N VAL A 218 -0.64 -6.45 -38.84
CA VAL A 218 -0.42 -5.51 -39.96
C VAL A 218 -0.38 -6.29 -41.29
N THR A 219 -1.52 -6.41 -41.95
CA THR A 219 -1.62 -7.00 -43.30
C THR A 219 -0.94 -6.06 -44.32
N PRO A 220 -0.05 -6.55 -45.21
CA PRO A 220 0.57 -5.71 -46.23
C PRO A 220 -0.45 -5.35 -47.32
N VAL A 221 -0.68 -4.06 -47.53
CA VAL A 221 -1.45 -3.54 -48.66
C VAL A 221 -0.70 -3.83 -49.96
N LYS A 222 -1.34 -4.51 -50.91
CA LYS A 222 -0.84 -4.61 -52.28
C LYS A 222 -1.03 -3.28 -52.99
N THR A 223 0.07 -2.65 -53.39
CA THR A 223 0.04 -1.52 -54.32
C THR A 223 0.23 -2.05 -55.75
N GLU A 224 -0.79 -1.93 -56.59
CA GLU A 224 -0.65 -2.14 -58.03
C GLU A 224 0.11 -0.96 -58.65
N SER A 225 1.11 -1.23 -59.50
CA SER A 225 1.86 -0.20 -60.23
C SER A 225 1.48 -0.20 -61.70
N SER A 226 0.74 0.82 -62.14
CA SER A 226 0.47 1.12 -63.56
C SER A 226 1.49 2.11 -64.12
N LEU A 227 1.80 1.96 -65.42
CA LEU A 227 2.84 2.67 -66.17
C LEU A 227 2.48 4.15 -66.46
N SER A 228 3.50 5.01 -66.63
CA SER A 228 3.93 5.49 -67.97
C SER A 228 5.00 6.61 -67.93
N THR A 229 6.01 6.51 -68.81
CA THR A 229 6.84 7.55 -69.51
C THR A 229 7.21 8.88 -68.79
N SER A 230 8.41 9.46 -68.87
CA SER A 230 9.55 9.35 -69.82
C SER A 230 10.90 9.66 -69.10
N GLU A 231 12.08 9.96 -69.69
CA GLU A 231 12.53 10.08 -71.10
C GLU A 231 14.00 9.61 -71.32
N GLN A 232 14.98 10.51 -71.52
CA GLN A 232 16.40 10.24 -71.76
C GLN A 232 17.29 11.29 -71.06
N ASP A 233 18.50 10.89 -70.59
CA ASP A 233 19.73 11.51 -71.10
C ASP A 233 21.01 10.66 -70.83
N GLN A 234 22.14 11.06 -71.42
CA GLN A 234 23.25 10.18 -71.83
C GLN A 234 24.58 10.34 -71.03
N GLN A 235 25.54 9.44 -71.35
CA GLN A 235 27.00 9.67 -71.34
C GLN A 235 27.87 9.52 -70.04
N SER A 236 28.38 8.29 -69.84
CA SER A 236 29.83 7.93 -69.78
C SER A 236 30.83 8.38 -68.68
N ARG A 237 31.82 7.49 -68.49
CA ARG A 237 33.15 7.55 -67.80
C ARG A 237 33.14 7.11 -66.32
N LEU A 238 33.79 5.99 -65.97
CA LEU A 238 35.23 5.62 -66.00
C LEU A 238 36.02 6.24 -64.83
N GLU A 239 36.34 5.37 -63.87
CA GLU A 239 37.56 5.25 -63.07
C GLU A 239 38.47 6.48 -62.95
N ILE A 240 38.56 7.05 -61.73
CA ILE A 240 39.70 6.89 -60.82
C ILE A 240 39.15 6.64 -59.41
#